data_AF-A0A354YAQ0-F1
#
_entry.id   AF-A0A354YAQ0-F1
#
_cell.length_a   1.000
_cell.length_b   1.000
_cell.length_c   1.000
_cell.angle_alpha   90.00
_cell.angle_beta   90.00
_cell.angle_gamma   90.00
#
_symmetry.space_group_name_H-M   'P 1'
#
loop_
_entity.id
_entity.type
_entity.pdbx_description
1 polymer ?
#
loop_
_entity_poly.entity_id
_entity_poly.type
_entity_poly.pdbx_seq_one_letter_code
_entity_poly.pdbx_strand_id
1 'polypeptide(L)' 'MPFANYKFPEGILDHTKKEEIIHRTTAMFVEYFGEGVRPYSMVLVEEVADGGWGRADETLTMEKMGLTPKSQ' A
#
# COMPACT_ATOMS: atom_id res chain seq x y z
N MET A 1 18.52 -2.57 7.01
CA MET A 1 17.71 -1.80 6.05
C MET A 1 16.32 -2.41 5.96
N PRO A 2 15.37 -2.01 6.82
CA PRO A 2 14.00 -2.51 6.78
C PRO A 2 13.29 -2.11 5.49
N PHE A 3 12.51 -3.04 4.94
CA PHE A 3 11.71 -2.82 3.74
C PHE A 3 10.30 -3.34 3.94
N ALA A 4 9.31 -2.55 3.54
CA ALA A 4 7.92 -2.97 3.42
C ALA A 4 7.39 -2.65 2.02
N ASN A 5 6.69 -3.61 1.43
CA ASN A 5 5.93 -3.41 0.21
C ASN A 5 4.45 -3.65 0.49
N TYR A 6 3.66 -2.60 0.32
CA TYR A 6 2.22 -2.67 0.36
C TYR A 6 1.69 -2.57 -1.06
N LYS A 7 0.81 -3.50 -1.42
CA LYS A 7 0.12 -3.49 -2.70
C LYS A 7 -1.37 -3.29 -2.43
N PHE A 8 -1.99 -2.40 -3.18
CA PHE A 8 -3.41 -2.09 -3.12
C PHE A 8 -4.03 -2.15 -4.52
N PRO A 9 -5.33 -2.43 -4.67
CA PRO A 9 -6.05 -2.10 -5.90
C PRO A 9 -5.98 -0.59 -6.17
N GLU A 10 -5.83 -0.22 -7.45
CA GLU A 10 -5.79 1.15 -7.91
C GLU A 10 -7.05 1.95 -7.53
N GLY A 11 -6.87 3.22 -7.17
CA GLY A 11 -7.97 4.14 -6.89
C GLY A 11 -8.53 4.07 -5.46
N ILE A 12 -8.06 3.13 -4.63
CA ILE A 12 -8.45 3.01 -3.22
C ILE A 12 -7.71 4.04 -2.33
N LEU A 13 -6.47 4.41 -2.67
CA LEU A 13 -5.67 5.31 -1.85
C LEU A 13 -5.49 6.67 -2.52
N ASP A 14 -5.54 7.73 -1.72
CA ASP A 14 -5.05 9.05 -2.11
C ASP A 14 -3.62 9.28 -1.60
N HIS A 15 -3.00 10.40 -1.97
CA HIS A 15 -1.63 10.72 -1.56
C HIS A 15 -1.50 10.84 -0.04
N THR A 16 -2.48 11.43 0.63
CA THR A 16 -2.51 11.58 2.09
C THR A 16 -2.45 10.21 2.80
N LYS A 17 -3.23 9.23 2.32
CA LYS A 17 -3.25 7.90 2.91
C LYS A 17 -1.96 7.13 2.62
N LYS A 18 -1.37 7.29 1.43
CA LYS A 18 -0.06 6.71 1.09
C LYS A 18 1.04 7.27 2.03
N GLU A 19 1.04 8.57 2.28
CA GLU A 19 1.98 9.21 3.21
C GLU A 19 1.80 8.73 4.66
N GLU A 20 0.56 8.58 5.12
CA GLU A 20 0.26 7.99 6.44
C GLU A 20 0.85 6.58 6.59
N ILE A 21 0.66 5.71 5.58
CA ILE A 21 1.22 4.34 5.57
C ILE A 21 2.75 4.39 5.69
N ILE A 22 3.42 5.28 4.95
CA ILE A 22 4.88 5.44 4.97
C ILE A 22 5.35 5.85 6.37
N HIS A 23 4.72 6.86 6.97
CA HIS A 23 5.07 7.33 8.32
C HIS A 23 4.89 6.24 9.37
N ARG A 24 3.73 5.60 9.40
CA ARG A 24 3.41 4.59 10.41
C ARG A 24 4.29 3.34 10.28
N THR A 25 4.58 2.92 9.05
CA THR A 25 5.50 1.78 8.81
C THR A 25 6.93 2.11 9.25
N THR A 26 7.41 3.32 8.94
CA THR A 26 8.74 3.75 9.35
C THR A 26 8.85 3.84 10.88
N ALA A 27 7.81 4.37 11.55
CA ALA A 27 7.75 4.42 13.01
C ALA A 27 7.78 3.00 13.62
N MET A 28 7.02 2.06 13.05
CA MET A 28 7.05 0.66 13.46
C MET A 28 8.46 0.04 13.30
N PHE A 29 9.15 0.31 12.19
CA PHE A 29 10.53 -0.16 12.02
C PHE A 29 11.48 0.42 13.06
N VAL A 30 11.33 1.69 13.40
CA VAL A 30 12.09 2.34 14.47
C VAL A 30 11.80 1.71 15.82
N GLU A 31 10.56 1.37 16.12
CA GLU A 31 10.17 0.71 17.37
C GLU A 31 10.87 -0.63 17.55
N TYR A 32 10.92 -1.46 16.50
CA TYR A 32 11.55 -2.79 16.58
C TYR A 32 13.07 -2.78 16.49
N PHE A 33 13.66 -1.87 15.72
CA PHE A 33 15.07 -1.93 15.34
C PHE A 33 15.90 -0.72 15.79
N GLY A 34 15.28 0.25 16.45
CA GLY A 34 15.91 1.48 16.93
C GLY A 34 16.00 2.58 15.86
N GLU A 35 16.23 3.81 16.30
CA GLU A 35 16.16 5.01 15.44
C GLU A 35 17.20 5.03 14.32
N GLY A 36 18.31 4.29 14.48
CA GLY A 36 19.32 4.14 13.46
C GLY A 36 18.79 3.59 12.13
N VAL A 37 17.61 2.96 12.10
CA VAL A 37 17.02 2.45 10.86
C VAL A 37 16.33 3.46 9.97
N ARG A 38 15.86 4.58 10.53
CA ARG A 38 15.06 5.57 9.79
C ARG A 38 15.67 6.03 8.46
N PRO A 39 16.95 6.44 8.37
CA PRO A 39 17.49 7.01 7.13
C PRO A 39 17.61 6.01 5.98
N TYR A 40 17.47 4.70 6.26
CA TYR A 40 17.55 3.65 5.25
C TYR A 40 16.29 2.76 5.20
N SER A 41 15.28 3.04 6.01
CA SER A 41 13.99 2.35 5.90
C SER A 41 13.33 2.71 4.57
N MET A 42 12.85 1.70 3.84
CA MET A 42 12.16 1.88 2.57
C MET A 42 10.74 1.34 2.66
N VAL A 43 9.77 2.14 2.25
CA VAL A 43 8.35 1.77 2.19
C VAL A 43 7.84 2.02 0.79
N LEU A 44 7.46 0.95 0.10
CA LEU A 44 6.92 1.01 -1.25
C LEU A 44 5.41 0.74 -1.20
N VAL A 45 4.62 1.74 -1.62
CA VAL A 45 3.17 1.63 -1.76
C VAL A 45 2.83 1.59 -3.25
N GLU A 46 2.41 0.42 -3.73
CA GLU A 46 2.06 0.18 -5.12
C GLU A 46 0.56 0.02 -5.29
N GLU A 47 0.06 0.56 -6.40
CA GLU A 47 -1.28 0.32 -6.88
C GLU A 47 -1.24 -0.64 -8.06
N VAL A 48 -2.09 -1.65 -8.00
CA VAL A 48 -2.25 -2.65 -9.04
C VAL A 48 -3.52 -2.31 -9.79
N ALA A 49 -3.40 -2.20 -11.11
CA ALA A 49 -4.53 -1.91 -12.00
C ALA A 49 -5.71 -2.87 -11.78
N ASP A 50 -6.91 -2.39 -12.08
CA ASP A 50 -8.14 -3.14 -11.85
C ASP A 50 -8.12 -4.51 -12.56
N GLY A 51 -8.53 -5.56 -11.84
CA GLY A 51 -8.44 -6.95 -12.31
C GLY A 51 -7.05 -7.60 -12.18
N GLY A 52 -6.02 -6.87 -11.76
CA GLY A 52 -4.67 -7.42 -11.52
C GLY A 52 -4.50 -8.20 -10.22
N TRP A 53 -5.55 -8.27 -9.39
CA TRP A 53 -5.57 -9.03 -8.14
C TRP A 53 -6.41 -10.29 -8.25
N GLY A 54 -5.96 -11.37 -7.59
CA GLY A 54 -6.75 -12.58 -7.36
C GLY A 54 -7.14 -12.70 -5.89
N ARG A 55 -8.40 -13.01 -5.60
CA ARG A 55 -8.88 -13.31 -4.25
C ARG A 55 -9.92 -14.42 -4.32
N ALA A 56 -9.68 -15.52 -3.59
CA ALA A 56 -10.60 -16.68 -3.52
C ALA A 56 -10.98 -17.25 -4.90
N ASP A 57 -9.98 -17.53 -5.74
CA ASP A 57 -10.13 -18.06 -7.11
C ASP A 57 -10.87 -17.14 -8.10
N GLU A 58 -10.98 -15.85 -7.77
CA GLU A 58 -11.59 -14.87 -8.64
C GLU A 58 -10.72 -13.64 -8.84
N THR A 59 -10.81 -13.03 -10.03
CA THR A 59 -10.30 -11.67 -10.22
C THR A 59 -11.01 -10.73 -9.28
N LEU A 60 -10.24 -9.92 -8.56
CA LEU A 60 -10.73 -8.82 -7.76
C LEU A 60 -10.79 -7.60 -8.65
N THR A 61 -12.01 -7.10 -8.89
CA THR A 61 -12.25 -5.87 -9.63
C THR A 61 -12.94 -4.84 -8.75
N MET A 62 -12.85 -3.57 -9.11
CA MET A 62 -13.58 -2.48 -8.45
C MET A 62 -15.09 -2.75 -8.49
N GLU A 63 -15.60 -3.26 -9.61
CA GLU A 63 -17.00 -3.68 -9.77
C GLU A 63 -17.41 -4.75 -8.73
N LYS A 64 -16.61 -5.82 -8.57
CA LYS A 64 -16.87 -6.87 -7.58
C LYS A 64 -16.77 -6.39 -6.13
N MET A 65 -16.04 -5.30 -5.89
CA MET A 65 -15.95 -4.64 -4.58
C MET A 65 -17.07 -3.61 -4.36
N GLY A 66 -17.94 -3.35 -5.34
CA GLY A 66 -18.97 -2.32 -5.27
C GLY A 66 -18.40 -0.89 -5.26
N LEU A 67 -17.18 -0.71 -5.77
CA LEU A 67 -16.52 0.59 -5.88
C LEU A 67 -16.59 1.09 -7.32
N THR A 68 -16.88 2.38 -7.50
CA THR A 68 -16.85 3.00 -8.83
C THR A 68 -15.41 3.32 -9.21
N PRO A 69 -14.93 2.93 -10.41
CA PRO A 69 -13.66 3.42 -10.92
C PRO A 69 -13.67 4.94 -10.96
N LYS A 70 -12.64 5.61 -10.42
CA LYS A 70 -12.47 7.04 -10.66
C LYS A 70 -12.25 7.21 -12.16
N SER A 71 -13.09 8.01 -12.83
CA SER A 71 -12.88 8.32 -14.25
C SER A 71 -11.48 8.91 -14.41
N GLN A 72 -10.72 8.35 -15.33
CA GLN A 72 -9.37 8.79 -15.70
C GLN A 72 -9.32 10.28 -16.05
#